data_AF-A0AAW3ZMA2-F1
#
_entry.id   AF-A0AAW3ZMA2-F1
#
_cell.length_a   1.000
_cell.length_b   1.000
_cell.length_c   1.000
_cell.angle_alpha   90.00
_cell.angle_beta   90.00
_cell.angle_gamma   90.00
#
_symmetry.space_group_name_H-M   'P 1'
#
loop_
_entity.id
_entity.type
_entity.pdbx_description
1 polymer ?
#
loop_
_entity_poly.entity_id
_entity_poly.type
_entity_poly.pdbx_seq_one_letter_code
_entity_poly.pdbx_strand_id
1 'polypeptide(L)'
;MTQDTAPPSAEEVAAAPAQPNKVIMRTNMGDLSIELYPEKAPKSVANFLEYVKAGHYNGTIFHRVIDGFMIQGGGYTADLQLKPMRPAIEHEGKNGLSNLRGTLAMARTSEPHSAQAQFFINVVDNPRLDFVSEQTAYTWGYTVFGKVIEGMDVVDKIRSLETGAQGPMSRDVPLQTVLIEKVDIVPVAEAAPPAAPAAEEAAPAVSN
;
A
#
# COMPACT_ATOMS: atom_id res chain seq x y z
N MET A 1 22.18 -15.45 57.72
CA MET A 1 21.00 -15.76 56.89
C MET A 1 20.39 -14.44 56.45
N THR A 2 20.82 -13.94 55.29
CA THR A 2 20.16 -12.86 54.57
C THR A 2 20.25 -13.27 53.11
N GLN A 3 19.15 -13.79 52.59
CA GLN A 3 19.05 -14.20 51.19
C GLN A 3 19.10 -12.96 50.31
N ASP A 4 19.94 -13.07 49.30
CA ASP A 4 20.03 -12.27 48.10
C ASP A 4 18.78 -12.54 47.25
N THR A 5 17.99 -11.50 46.96
CA THR A 5 16.95 -11.54 45.93
C THR A 5 17.10 -10.31 45.04
N ALA A 6 17.76 -10.54 43.91
CA ALA A 6 17.80 -9.64 42.77
C ALA A 6 16.37 -9.34 42.25
N PRO A 7 16.10 -8.11 41.76
CA PRO A 7 14.90 -7.84 40.97
C PRO A 7 15.03 -8.46 39.57
N PRO A 8 13.90 -8.85 38.95
CA PRO A 8 13.88 -9.74 37.79
C PRO A 8 14.31 -9.09 36.48
N SER A 9 14.77 -9.97 35.61
CA SER A 9 15.15 -9.87 34.20
C SER A 9 14.24 -8.99 33.33
N ALA A 10 14.87 -8.30 32.39
CA ALA A 10 14.25 -7.65 31.24
C ALA A 10 13.25 -8.59 30.56
N GLU A 11 11.97 -8.24 30.63
CA GLU A 11 10.94 -8.84 29.81
C GLU A 11 11.22 -8.52 28.34
N GLU A 12 11.48 -9.61 27.62
CA GLU A 12 11.41 -9.77 26.17
C GLU A 12 10.25 -8.96 25.58
N VAL A 13 10.56 -7.86 24.90
CA VAL A 13 9.58 -7.16 24.07
C VAL A 13 9.31 -8.05 22.86
N ALA A 14 8.30 -8.90 22.97
CA ALA A 14 7.83 -9.73 21.85
C ALA A 14 7.48 -8.81 20.68
N ALA A 15 8.29 -8.85 19.62
CA ALA A 15 8.02 -8.17 18.36
C ALA A 15 6.69 -8.70 17.79
N ALA A 16 5.73 -7.81 17.55
CA ALA A 16 4.52 -8.16 16.81
C ALA A 16 4.92 -8.79 15.45
N PRO A 17 4.21 -9.83 14.97
CA PRO A 17 4.55 -10.47 13.71
C PRO A 17 4.57 -9.44 12.58
N ALA A 18 5.67 -9.41 11.82
CA ALA A 18 5.84 -8.49 10.71
C ALA A 18 4.70 -8.67 9.69
N GLN A 19 3.93 -7.61 9.44
CA GLN A 19 2.93 -7.64 8.38
C GLN A 19 3.62 -7.80 7.02
N PRO A 20 3.03 -8.54 6.07
CA PRO A 20 3.60 -8.65 4.75
C PRO A 20 3.65 -7.28 4.08
N ASN A 21 4.81 -6.93 3.53
CA ASN A 21 5.09 -5.62 2.98
C ASN A 21 5.12 -5.60 1.45
N LYS A 22 4.70 -6.68 0.77
CA LYS A 22 4.72 -6.74 -0.69
C LYS A 22 3.49 -7.47 -1.23
N VAL A 23 2.91 -6.91 -2.30
CA VAL A 23 1.82 -7.54 -3.07
C VAL A 23 2.12 -7.46 -4.57
N ILE A 24 1.59 -8.41 -5.33
CA ILE A 24 1.51 -8.35 -6.79
C ILE A 24 0.05 -8.16 -7.19
N MET A 25 -0.27 -7.06 -7.85
CA MET A 25 -1.59 -6.79 -8.43
C MET A 25 -1.54 -7.09 -9.93
N ARG A 26 -2.29 -8.10 -10.36
CA ARG A 26 -2.43 -8.46 -11.77
C ARG A 26 -3.61 -7.76 -12.38
N THR A 27 -3.36 -7.10 -13.50
CA THR A 27 -4.39 -6.44 -14.29
C THR A 27 -4.37 -6.96 -15.71
N ASN A 28 -5.46 -6.77 -16.45
CA ASN A 28 -5.49 -7.06 -17.89
C ASN A 28 -4.54 -6.18 -18.72
N MET A 29 -3.87 -5.19 -18.10
CA MET A 29 -2.87 -4.31 -18.72
C MET A 29 -1.42 -4.67 -18.31
N GLY A 30 -1.23 -5.62 -17.40
CA GLY A 30 0.05 -6.04 -16.84
C GLY A 30 0.08 -6.10 -15.31
N ASP A 31 1.21 -6.53 -14.77
CA ASP A 31 1.40 -6.74 -13.34
C ASP A 31 2.04 -5.50 -12.67
N LEU A 32 1.59 -5.20 -11.45
CA LEU A 32 2.16 -4.18 -10.58
C LEU A 32 2.75 -4.84 -9.35
N SER A 33 4.05 -4.61 -9.10
CA SER A 33 4.68 -4.98 -7.83
C SER A 33 4.62 -3.79 -6.88
N ILE A 34 4.01 -3.97 -5.72
CA ILE A 34 3.73 -2.90 -4.77
C ILE A 34 4.36 -3.25 -3.42
N GLU A 35 5.19 -2.36 -2.91
CA GLU A 35 5.67 -2.36 -1.53
C GLU A 35 4.67 -1.61 -0.64
N LEU A 36 4.41 -2.13 0.56
CA LEU A 36 3.52 -1.57 1.57
C LEU A 36 4.33 -1.13 2.79
N TYR A 37 3.82 -0.15 3.54
CA TYR A 37 4.52 0.49 4.64
C TYR A 37 3.84 0.24 6.00
N PRO A 38 3.84 -1.00 6.54
CA PRO A 38 3.13 -1.34 7.76
C PRO A 38 3.62 -0.58 9.00
N GLU A 39 4.89 -0.13 9.02
CA GLU A 39 5.44 0.69 10.10
C GLU A 39 4.92 2.13 10.09
N LYS A 40 4.53 2.64 8.91
CA LYS A 40 4.07 4.03 8.72
C LYS A 40 2.56 4.14 8.69
N ALA A 41 1.86 3.13 8.17
CA ALA A 41 0.42 3.11 8.03
C ALA A 41 -0.17 1.73 8.42
N PRO A 42 0.01 1.30 9.69
CA PRO A 42 -0.34 -0.06 10.13
C PRO A 42 -1.82 -0.41 9.92
N LYS A 43 -2.75 0.53 10.13
CA LYS A 43 -4.19 0.28 9.95
C LYS A 43 -4.55 0.21 8.47
N SER A 44 -3.97 1.08 7.66
CA SER A 44 -4.19 1.13 6.20
C SER A 44 -3.66 -0.13 5.51
N VAL A 45 -2.44 -0.56 5.87
CA VAL A 45 -1.84 -1.79 5.35
C VAL A 45 -2.62 -3.01 5.80
N ALA A 46 -2.98 -3.12 7.09
CA ALA A 46 -3.78 -4.23 7.58
C ALA A 46 -5.14 -4.33 6.85
N ASN A 47 -5.85 -3.20 6.72
CA ASN A 47 -7.11 -3.12 6.00
C ASN A 47 -6.98 -3.54 4.53
N PHE A 48 -5.97 -3.01 3.82
CA PHE A 48 -5.72 -3.37 2.43
C PHE A 48 -5.45 -4.88 2.29
N LEU A 49 -4.58 -5.44 3.14
CA LEU A 49 -4.26 -6.87 3.14
C LEU A 49 -5.47 -7.75 3.50
N GLU A 50 -6.36 -7.29 4.37
CA GLU A 50 -7.63 -8.00 4.65
C GLU A 50 -8.53 -8.08 3.42
N TYR A 51 -8.64 -6.99 2.64
CA TYR A 51 -9.36 -7.02 1.37
C TYR A 51 -8.69 -7.93 0.33
N VAL A 52 -7.35 -7.95 0.27
CA VAL A 52 -6.60 -8.89 -0.58
C VAL A 52 -6.88 -10.34 -0.18
N LYS A 53 -6.77 -10.68 1.11
CA LYS A 53 -7.06 -12.03 1.63
C LYS A 53 -8.50 -12.48 1.36
N ALA A 54 -9.45 -11.55 1.42
CA ALA A 54 -10.85 -11.81 1.11
C ALA A 54 -11.15 -11.89 -0.40
N GLY A 55 -10.16 -11.68 -1.27
CA GLY A 55 -10.37 -11.63 -2.73
C GLY A 55 -11.24 -10.45 -3.18
N HIS A 56 -11.37 -9.41 -2.34
CA HIS A 56 -12.27 -8.29 -2.63
C HIS A 56 -11.85 -7.54 -3.90
N TYR A 57 -10.55 -7.40 -4.17
CA TYR A 57 -10.07 -6.69 -5.35
C TYR A 57 -10.23 -7.50 -6.64
N ASN A 58 -10.43 -8.82 -6.57
CA ASN A 58 -10.61 -9.65 -7.75
C ASN A 58 -11.92 -9.25 -8.45
N GLY A 59 -11.82 -8.97 -9.75
CA GLY A 59 -12.93 -8.49 -10.57
C GLY A 59 -13.33 -7.03 -10.31
N THR A 60 -12.52 -6.27 -9.54
CA THR A 60 -12.69 -4.81 -9.45
C THR A 60 -11.97 -4.10 -10.59
N ILE A 61 -12.27 -2.83 -10.80
CA ILE A 61 -11.66 -2.03 -11.87
C ILE A 61 -10.98 -0.77 -11.34
N PHE A 62 -10.07 -0.22 -12.15
CA PHE A 62 -9.74 1.21 -12.08
C PHE A 62 -10.87 2.00 -12.73
N HIS A 63 -11.79 2.50 -11.90
CA HIS A 63 -13.03 3.15 -12.33
C HIS A 63 -12.87 4.65 -12.53
N ARG A 64 -11.73 5.22 -12.14
CA ARG A 64 -11.46 6.64 -12.32
C ARG A 64 -10.00 6.87 -12.65
N VAL A 65 -9.72 7.48 -13.80
CA VAL A 65 -8.40 7.76 -14.32
C VAL A 65 -8.34 9.23 -14.73
N ILE A 66 -7.33 9.95 -14.23
CA ILE A 66 -7.10 11.35 -14.61
C ILE A 66 -5.63 11.50 -14.93
N ASP A 67 -5.33 11.71 -16.21
CA ASP A 67 -3.96 11.96 -16.66
C ASP A 67 -3.37 13.19 -15.95
N GLY A 68 -2.08 13.11 -15.64
CA GLY A 68 -1.40 14.13 -14.84
C GLY A 68 -1.88 14.22 -13.38
N PHE A 69 -2.64 13.24 -12.87
CA PHE A 69 -3.09 13.23 -11.48
C PHE A 69 -2.98 11.85 -10.80
N MET A 70 -3.93 10.95 -11.04
CA MET A 70 -3.96 9.62 -10.40
C MET A 70 -4.83 8.60 -11.16
N ILE A 71 -4.69 7.33 -10.78
CA ILE A 71 -5.60 6.25 -11.17
C ILE A 71 -6.21 5.62 -9.90
N GLN A 72 -7.53 5.53 -9.82
CA GLN A 72 -8.28 5.10 -8.63
C GLN A 72 -9.09 3.83 -8.93
N GLY A 73 -9.06 2.88 -7.99
CA GLY A 73 -9.63 1.54 -8.17
C GLY A 73 -10.08 0.87 -6.86
N GLY A 74 -10.43 -0.41 -6.98
CA GLY A 74 -10.69 -1.28 -5.83
C GLY A 74 -12.06 -1.17 -5.17
N GLY A 75 -13.03 -0.50 -5.81
CA GLY A 75 -14.39 -0.34 -5.26
C GLY A 75 -15.53 -0.84 -6.15
N TYR A 76 -15.34 -0.84 -7.47
CA TYR A 76 -16.41 -1.12 -8.43
C TYR A 76 -16.09 -2.35 -9.28
N THR A 77 -17.11 -3.11 -9.66
CA THR A 77 -17.02 -4.15 -10.68
C THR A 77 -16.97 -3.57 -12.10
N ALA A 78 -16.74 -4.41 -13.11
CA ALA A 78 -16.80 -4.01 -14.52
C ALA A 78 -18.15 -3.40 -14.93
N ASP A 79 -19.24 -3.81 -14.28
CA ASP A 79 -20.60 -3.26 -14.48
C ASP A 79 -20.87 -1.99 -13.66
N LEU A 80 -19.82 -1.36 -13.12
CA LEU A 80 -19.85 -0.16 -12.30
C LEU A 80 -20.75 -0.30 -11.05
N GLN A 81 -20.83 -1.52 -10.51
CA GLN A 81 -21.52 -1.78 -9.24
C GLN A 81 -20.53 -1.69 -8.08
N LEU A 82 -20.87 -0.91 -7.06
CA LEU A 82 -20.06 -0.77 -5.86
C LEU A 82 -20.08 -2.10 -5.09
N LYS A 83 -18.90 -2.66 -4.81
CA LYS A 83 -18.78 -3.87 -3.98
C LYS A 83 -19.02 -3.52 -2.51
N PRO A 84 -19.65 -4.40 -1.71
CA PRO A 84 -19.77 -4.21 -0.27
C PRO A 84 -18.41 -4.06 0.42
N MET A 85 -18.29 -3.09 1.31
CA MET A 85 -17.03 -2.76 1.99
C MET A 85 -17.12 -3.00 3.50
N ARG A 86 -15.98 -3.32 4.12
CA ARG A 86 -15.78 -3.38 5.57
C ARG A 86 -15.93 -1.98 6.18
N PRO A 87 -16.10 -1.85 7.51
CA PRO A 87 -16.13 -0.54 8.18
C PRO A 87 -14.93 0.34 7.81
N ALA A 88 -15.14 1.66 7.86
CA ALA A 88 -14.09 2.61 7.58
C ALA A 88 -12.97 2.56 8.63
N ILE A 89 -11.76 2.89 8.21
CA ILE A 89 -10.58 2.96 9.07
C ILE A 89 -10.24 4.39 9.46
N GLU A 90 -9.53 4.52 10.58
CA GLU A 90 -8.93 5.79 10.99
C GLU A 90 -7.91 6.28 9.98
N HIS A 91 -7.74 7.60 9.93
CA HIS A 91 -6.83 8.26 9.02
C HIS A 91 -5.41 8.26 9.61
N GLU A 92 -4.41 7.94 8.79
CA GLU A 92 -3.01 7.83 9.22
C GLU A 92 -2.09 8.77 8.41
N GLY A 93 -2.61 9.88 7.87
CA GLY A 93 -1.82 10.78 7.02
C GLY A 93 -0.74 11.57 7.76
N LYS A 94 -0.73 11.57 9.10
CA LYS A 94 0.37 12.11 9.92
C LYS A 94 1.62 11.22 9.95
N ASN A 95 1.78 10.32 8.97
CA ASN A 95 2.86 9.34 8.93
C ASN A 95 4.16 9.83 8.26
N GLY A 96 4.18 11.07 7.77
CA GLY A 96 5.35 11.69 7.13
C GLY A 96 5.60 11.24 5.69
N LEU A 97 4.66 10.52 5.08
CA LEU A 97 4.73 10.12 3.68
C LEU A 97 4.01 11.14 2.79
N SER A 98 4.59 11.42 1.63
CA SER A 98 4.04 12.35 0.63
C SER A 98 3.45 11.59 -0.56
N ASN A 99 2.40 12.14 -1.17
CA ASN A 99 1.70 11.64 -2.35
C ASN A 99 2.51 11.87 -3.62
N LEU A 100 3.71 11.28 -3.68
CA LEU A 100 4.63 11.36 -4.81
C LEU A 100 4.26 10.35 -5.89
N ARG A 101 4.79 10.53 -7.10
CA ARG A 101 4.59 9.59 -8.21
C ARG A 101 4.95 8.15 -7.80
N GLY A 102 4.05 7.23 -8.12
CA GLY A 102 4.13 5.80 -7.81
C GLY A 102 3.62 5.42 -6.42
N THR A 103 3.31 6.37 -5.54
CA THR A 103 2.75 6.04 -4.22
C THR A 103 1.30 5.58 -4.32
N LEU A 104 0.92 4.63 -3.45
CA LEU A 104 -0.44 4.20 -3.21
C LEU A 104 -1.00 4.90 -1.97
N ALA A 105 -2.21 5.44 -2.09
CA ALA A 105 -2.91 6.08 -0.99
C ALA A 105 -4.38 5.65 -0.91
N MET A 106 -4.94 5.69 0.31
CA MET A 106 -6.34 5.34 0.56
C MET A 106 -7.26 6.44 0.04
N ALA A 107 -8.25 6.06 -0.79
CA ALA A 107 -9.32 6.98 -1.18
C ALA A 107 -10.36 7.09 -0.05
N ARG A 108 -10.99 8.26 0.07
CA ARG A 108 -11.98 8.57 1.11
C ARG A 108 -13.00 9.59 0.59
N THR A 109 -14.09 9.76 1.35
CA THR A 109 -15.03 10.87 1.15
C THR A 109 -14.49 12.15 1.79
N SER A 110 -15.32 13.19 1.92
CA SER A 110 -14.97 14.39 2.67
C SER A 110 -14.66 14.10 4.15
N GLU A 111 -15.26 13.04 4.70
CA GLU A 111 -15.00 12.61 6.08
C GLU A 111 -13.60 11.99 6.19
N PRO A 112 -12.72 12.47 7.09
CA PRO A 112 -11.34 11.99 7.17
C PRO A 112 -11.20 10.49 7.45
N HIS A 113 -12.06 9.96 8.31
CA HIS A 113 -12.06 8.55 8.75
C HIS A 113 -13.07 7.70 7.97
N SER A 114 -13.16 7.91 6.65
CA SER A 114 -14.10 7.21 5.77
C SER A 114 -13.43 6.27 4.77
N ALA A 115 -12.11 6.12 4.83
CA ALA A 115 -11.39 5.21 3.95
C ALA A 115 -11.85 3.76 4.19
N GLN A 116 -12.14 3.03 3.12
CA GLN A 116 -12.57 1.63 3.15
C GLN A 116 -11.69 0.77 2.23
N ALA A 117 -12.21 0.32 1.07
CA ALA A 117 -11.47 -0.54 0.14
C ALA A 117 -10.72 0.22 -0.96
N GLN A 118 -11.24 1.40 -1.35
CA GLN A 118 -10.75 2.13 -2.51
C GLN A 118 -9.37 2.74 -2.26
N PHE A 119 -8.53 2.69 -3.28
CA PHE A 119 -7.18 3.26 -3.29
C PHE A 119 -6.93 3.98 -4.60
N PHE A 120 -5.89 4.81 -4.63
CA PHE A 120 -5.38 5.39 -5.87
C PHE A 120 -3.86 5.31 -5.93
N ILE A 121 -3.34 5.32 -7.15
CA ILE A 121 -1.91 5.40 -7.47
C ILE A 121 -1.64 6.79 -8.03
N ASN A 122 -0.71 7.51 -7.41
CA ASN A 122 -0.26 8.82 -7.89
C ASN A 122 0.57 8.65 -9.18
N VAL A 123 0.19 9.32 -10.26
CA VAL A 123 0.95 9.28 -11.54
C VAL A 123 1.82 10.51 -11.74
N VAL A 124 1.73 11.49 -10.86
CA VAL A 124 2.63 12.64 -10.72
C VAL A 124 2.84 12.91 -9.24
N ASP A 125 3.70 13.86 -8.90
CA ASP A 125 3.81 14.34 -7.53
C ASP A 125 2.61 15.23 -7.19
N ASN A 126 1.85 14.82 -6.17
CA ASN A 126 0.64 15.48 -5.72
C ASN A 126 0.75 15.95 -4.25
N PRO A 127 1.73 16.79 -3.88
CA PRO A 127 1.92 17.23 -2.49
C PRO A 127 0.70 17.98 -1.92
N ARG A 128 -0.18 18.49 -2.78
CA ARG A 128 -1.49 19.05 -2.40
C ARG A 128 -2.44 18.05 -1.73
N LEU A 129 -2.17 16.74 -1.84
CA LEU A 129 -2.91 15.66 -1.21
C LEU A 129 -2.30 15.24 0.13
N ASP A 130 -1.17 15.82 0.52
CA ASP A 130 -0.50 15.48 1.78
C ASP A 130 -1.27 16.01 2.99
N PHE A 131 -1.07 15.35 4.13
CA PHE A 131 -1.58 15.85 5.39
C PHE A 131 -0.89 17.17 5.74
N VAL A 132 -1.69 18.19 6.05
CA VAL A 132 -1.23 19.49 6.52
C VAL A 132 -1.76 19.77 7.93
N SER A 133 -3.06 19.61 8.15
CA SER A 133 -3.72 19.86 9.44
C SER A 133 -5.13 19.27 9.49
N GLU A 134 -5.71 19.16 10.68
CA GLU A 134 -7.06 18.62 10.88
C GLU A 134 -8.17 19.67 10.75
N GLN A 135 -7.85 20.85 10.20
CA GLN A 135 -8.76 22.00 10.19
C GLN A 135 -9.90 21.87 9.16
N THR A 136 -9.63 21.24 8.03
CA THR A 136 -10.59 21.09 6.93
C THR A 136 -10.47 19.73 6.26
N ALA A 137 -11.55 19.26 5.63
CA ALA A 137 -11.53 18.04 4.84
C ALA A 137 -10.39 17.98 3.79
N TYR A 138 -9.93 19.13 3.28
CA TYR A 138 -8.82 19.20 2.33
C TYR A 138 -7.45 19.04 3.02
N THR A 139 -7.24 19.72 4.15
CA THR A 139 -5.96 19.70 4.87
C THR A 139 -5.67 18.38 5.57
N TRP A 140 -6.70 17.53 5.76
CA TRP A 140 -6.51 16.15 6.21
C TRP A 140 -5.72 15.31 5.19
N GLY A 141 -5.73 15.64 3.89
CA GLY A 141 -4.99 14.89 2.88
C GLY A 141 -5.39 13.42 2.78
N TYR A 142 -4.51 12.60 2.21
CA TYR A 142 -4.74 11.18 1.93
C TYR A 142 -3.57 10.34 2.44
N THR A 143 -3.89 9.26 3.15
CA THR A 143 -2.91 8.35 3.75
C THR A 143 -2.17 7.57 2.68
N VAL A 144 -0.91 7.88 2.46
CA VAL A 144 0.01 7.00 1.70
C VAL A 144 0.35 5.79 2.55
N PHE A 145 0.25 4.60 1.97
CA PHE A 145 0.50 3.33 2.66
C PHE A 145 1.35 2.33 1.86
N GLY A 146 1.80 2.71 0.67
CA GLY A 146 2.68 1.89 -0.17
C GLY A 146 3.17 2.61 -1.42
N LYS A 147 3.90 1.89 -2.27
CA LYS A 147 4.46 2.39 -3.53
C LYS A 147 4.63 1.26 -4.56
N VAL A 148 4.37 1.58 -5.82
CA VAL A 148 4.71 0.73 -6.96
C VAL A 148 6.23 0.70 -7.12
N ILE A 149 6.82 -0.49 -7.01
CA ILE A 149 8.26 -0.72 -7.18
C ILE A 149 8.59 -1.30 -8.56
N GLU A 150 7.64 -2.00 -9.20
CA GLU A 150 7.74 -2.48 -10.59
C GLU A 150 6.37 -2.34 -11.28
N GLY A 151 6.35 -2.09 -12.59
CA GLY A 151 5.12 -1.91 -13.36
C GLY A 151 4.63 -0.46 -13.48
N MET A 152 5.49 0.53 -13.23
CA MET A 152 5.11 1.94 -13.47
C MET A 152 4.81 2.23 -14.95
N ASP A 153 5.36 1.46 -15.89
CA ASP A 153 4.97 1.54 -17.31
C ASP A 153 3.52 1.08 -17.54
N VAL A 154 3.03 0.10 -16.76
CA VAL A 154 1.63 -0.34 -16.78
C VAL A 154 0.73 0.75 -16.22
N VAL A 155 1.12 1.39 -15.11
CA VAL A 155 0.42 2.57 -14.56
C VAL A 155 0.36 3.70 -15.60
N ASP A 156 1.45 3.96 -16.32
CA ASP A 156 1.51 4.98 -17.37
C ASP A 156 0.66 4.61 -18.60
N LYS A 157 0.55 3.33 -18.96
CA LYS A 157 -0.39 2.88 -20.00
C LYS A 157 -1.83 3.14 -19.57
N ILE A 158 -2.18 2.79 -18.33
CA ILE A 158 -3.54 2.97 -17.79
C ILE A 158 -3.92 4.46 -17.75
N ARG A 159 -3.02 5.34 -17.28
CA ARG A 159 -3.35 6.78 -17.18
C ARG A 159 -3.58 7.47 -18.52
N SER A 160 -3.02 6.91 -19.61
CA SER A 160 -3.14 7.45 -20.97
C SER A 160 -4.42 7.01 -21.70
N LEU A 161 -5.25 6.16 -21.09
CA LEU A 161 -6.49 5.72 -21.69
C LEU A 161 -7.48 6.87 -21.85
N GLU A 162 -8.24 6.84 -22.94
CA GLU A 162 -9.37 7.74 -23.10
C GLU A 162 -10.42 7.49 -22.01
N THR A 163 -10.96 8.58 -21.45
CA THR A 163 -11.95 8.53 -20.38
C THR A 163 -13.21 9.28 -20.74
N GLY A 164 -14.34 8.85 -20.18
CA GLY A 164 -15.63 9.51 -20.36
C GLY A 164 -16.58 9.27 -19.19
N ALA A 165 -17.83 9.70 -19.37
CA ALA A 165 -18.91 9.38 -18.45
C ALA A 165 -19.37 7.93 -18.70
N GLN A 166 -19.59 7.15 -17.63
CA GLN A 166 -20.17 5.82 -17.71
C GLN A 166 -20.97 5.49 -16.46
N GLY A 167 -22.14 4.87 -16.63
CA GLY A 167 -23.00 4.46 -15.52
C GLY A 167 -23.30 5.61 -14.55
N PRO A 168 -23.10 5.44 -13.23
CA PRO A 168 -23.35 6.49 -12.24
C PRO A 168 -22.26 7.58 -12.20
N MET A 169 -21.17 7.43 -12.96
CA MET A 169 -20.01 8.33 -12.92
C MET A 169 -20.07 9.32 -14.09
N SER A 170 -20.01 10.61 -13.76
CA SER A 170 -20.21 11.69 -14.73
C SER A 170 -19.03 11.95 -15.65
N ARG A 171 -17.83 11.43 -15.34
CA ARG A 171 -16.60 11.56 -16.14
C ARG A 171 -15.49 10.64 -15.60
N ASP A 172 -14.33 10.71 -16.26
CA ASP A 172 -13.04 10.14 -15.83
C ASP A 172 -13.03 8.59 -15.76
N VAL A 173 -14.06 7.90 -16.26
CA VAL A 173 -14.07 6.42 -16.36
C VAL A 173 -13.35 5.99 -17.63
N PRO A 174 -12.35 5.09 -17.57
CA PRO A 174 -11.71 4.54 -18.76
C PRO A 174 -12.73 3.92 -19.73
N LEU A 175 -12.66 4.30 -21.01
CA LEU A 175 -13.50 3.69 -22.05
C LEU A 175 -13.15 2.22 -22.28
N GLN A 176 -11.88 1.87 -22.08
CA GLN A 176 -11.42 0.50 -21.98
C GLN A 176 -11.35 0.08 -20.52
N THR A 177 -12.10 -0.95 -20.14
CA THR A 177 -12.10 -1.49 -18.78
C THR A 177 -10.72 -1.99 -18.37
N VAL A 178 -10.20 -1.45 -17.27
CA VAL A 178 -8.95 -1.90 -16.63
C VAL A 178 -9.31 -2.76 -15.42
N LEU A 179 -9.27 -4.07 -15.61
CA LEU A 179 -9.67 -5.07 -14.64
C LEU A 179 -8.50 -5.45 -13.72
N ILE A 180 -8.75 -5.46 -12.42
CA ILE A 180 -7.88 -6.10 -11.43
C ILE A 180 -8.31 -7.56 -11.34
N GLU A 181 -7.53 -8.44 -11.95
CA GLU A 181 -7.82 -9.86 -12.04
C GLU A 181 -7.60 -10.54 -10.69
N LYS A 182 -6.46 -10.21 -10.06
CA LYS A 182 -6.07 -10.78 -8.77
C LYS A 182 -5.05 -9.89 -8.05
N VAL A 183 -5.09 -9.90 -6.72
CA VAL A 183 -3.99 -9.39 -5.89
C VAL A 183 -3.47 -10.52 -5.02
N ASP A 184 -2.15 -10.78 -5.08
CA ASP A 184 -1.49 -11.80 -4.27
C ASP A 184 -0.54 -11.15 -3.26
N ILE A 185 -0.58 -11.62 -2.02
CA ILE A 185 0.39 -11.25 -0.99
C ILE A 185 1.66 -12.04 -1.25
N VAL A 186 2.79 -11.35 -1.39
CA VAL A 186 4.09 -11.99 -1.45
C VAL A 186 4.53 -12.25 -0.01
N PRO A 187 4.76 -13.51 0.40
CA PRO A 187 5.27 -13.81 1.72
C PRO A 187 6.61 -13.09 1.91
N VAL A 188 6.78 -12.47 3.07
CA VAL A 188 8.11 -12.04 3.51
C VAL A 188 8.90 -13.33 3.70
N ALA A 189 9.85 -13.60 2.80
CA ALA A 189 10.85 -14.61 3.11
C ALA A 189 11.53 -14.11 4.38
N GLU A 190 11.37 -14.88 5.47
CA GLU A 190 12.04 -14.66 6.73
C GLU A 190 13.50 -14.29 6.43
N ALA A 191 13.89 -13.07 6.80
CA ALA A 191 15.22 -12.57 6.51
C ALA A 191 16.23 -13.61 6.98
N ALA A 192 16.95 -14.23 6.04
CA ALA A 192 18.01 -15.15 6.37
C ALA A 192 18.94 -14.43 7.37
N PRO A 193 19.26 -15.06 8.52
CA PRO A 193 20.11 -14.42 9.52
C PRO A 193 21.40 -13.97 8.82
N PRO A 194 21.93 -12.77 9.17
CA PRO A 194 23.14 -12.27 8.55
C PRO A 194 24.21 -13.35 8.70
N ALA A 195 24.73 -13.82 7.55
CA ALA A 195 25.81 -14.78 7.52
C ALA A 195 26.92 -14.26 8.45
N ALA A 196 27.18 -15.01 9.51
CA ALA A 196 28.26 -14.73 10.44
C ALA A 196 29.54 -14.46 9.63
N PRO A 197 30.36 -13.47 9.99
CA PRO A 197 31.59 -13.20 9.26
C PRO A 197 32.44 -14.47 9.29
N ALA A 198 32.76 -14.97 8.10
CA ALA A 198 33.66 -16.09 7.92
C ALA A 198 34.96 -15.78 8.67
N ALA A 199 35.33 -16.68 9.58
CA ALA A 199 36.62 -16.65 10.24
C ALA A 199 37.70 -16.67 9.16
N GLU A 200 38.51 -15.62 9.12
CA GLU A 200 39.70 -15.52 8.30
C GLU A 200 40.69 -16.58 8.78
N GLU A 201 40.85 -17.62 7.95
CA GLU A 201 41.80 -18.70 8.12
C GLU A 201 43.22 -18.11 8.00
N ALA A 202 43.91 -18.03 9.14
CA ALA A 202 45.28 -17.57 9.21
C ALA A 202 46.21 -18.54 8.46
N ALA A 203 46.73 -18.08 7.32
CA ALA A 203 47.82 -18.74 6.60
C ALA A 203 49.13 -18.75 7.42
N PRO A 204 50.02 -19.75 7.23
CA PRO A 204 51.16 -19.97 8.10
C PRO A 204 52.31 -18.99 7.78
N ALA A 205 52.89 -18.40 8.84
CA ALA A 205 54.12 -17.64 8.73
C ALA A 205 55.31 -18.60 8.52
N VAL A 206 56.02 -18.42 7.39
CA VAL A 206 57.31 -19.05 7.08
C VAL A 206 58.36 -17.95 6.90
N SER A 207 59.45 -18.04 7.68
CA SER A 207 60.81 -17.46 7.52
C SER A 207 61.32 -17.03 8.90
N ASN A 208 62.55 -17.30 9.35
CA ASN A 208 63.83 -17.56 8.68
C ASN A 208 64.72 -18.40 9.61
#